data_AF-A0A3N5GQL4-F1
#
_entry.id   AF-A0A3N5GQL4-F1
#
_cell.length_a   1.000
_cell.length_b   1.000
_cell.length_c   1.000
_cell.angle_alpha   90.00
_cell.angle_beta   90.00
_cell.angle_gamma   90.00
#
_symmetry.space_group_name_H-M   'P 1'
#
loop_
_entity.id
_entity.type
_entity.pdbx_description
1 polymer ?
#
loop_
_entity_poly.entity_id
_entity_poly.type
_entity_poly.pdbx_seq_one_letter_code
_entity_poly.pdbx_strand_id
1 'polypeptide(L)'
;TISVEQPVTRSVTLSWQAPTHNEDGTPLTDLTGYLVHYGQSAGQYSETLSLPSAALTSVTIEDLTPATWYFAVKAVNATGTQSSFSNEAWKTIQ
;
A
#
# COMPACT_ATOMS: atom_id res chain seq x y z
N THR A 1 -15.62 3.73 -39.35
CA THR A 1 -14.75 4.68 -38.62
C THR A 1 -14.09 3.94 -37.49
N ILE A 2 -12.79 4.12 -37.28
CA ILE A 2 -12.05 3.48 -36.18
C ILE A 2 -12.00 4.51 -35.05
N SER A 3 -12.52 4.15 -33.87
CA SER A 3 -12.32 4.91 -32.63
C SER A 3 -11.20 4.25 -31.83
N VAL A 4 -10.28 5.07 -31.34
CA VAL A 4 -9.30 4.67 -30.32
C VAL A 4 -9.85 5.14 -28.99
N GLU A 5 -10.15 4.19 -28.10
CA GLU A 5 -10.55 4.48 -26.72
C GLU A 5 -9.28 4.56 -25.86
N GLN A 6 -9.16 5.60 -25.04
CA GLN A 6 -8.02 5.74 -24.13
C GLN A 6 -8.02 4.56 -23.16
N PRO A 7 -6.84 3.98 -22.82
CA PRO A 7 -6.80 2.91 -21.83
C PRO A 7 -7.37 3.44 -20.51
N VAL A 8 -8.44 2.82 -20.03
CA VAL A 8 -8.95 3.09 -18.68
C VAL A 8 -7.96 2.43 -17.72
N THR A 9 -6.92 3.15 -17.31
CA THR A 9 -5.96 2.63 -16.32
C THR A 9 -6.64 2.63 -14.97
N ARG A 10 -7.12 1.47 -14.55
CA ARG A 10 -7.70 1.24 -13.23
C ARG A 10 -6.60 1.04 -12.19
N SER A 11 -5.86 2.11 -11.94
CA SER A 11 -4.71 2.09 -11.04
C SER A 11 -4.78 3.15 -9.95
N VAL A 12 -4.09 2.88 -8.84
CA VAL A 12 -3.90 3.81 -7.72
C VAL A 12 -2.42 3.84 -7.38
N THR A 13 -1.85 5.05 -7.35
CA THR A 13 -0.52 5.28 -6.80
C THR A 13 -0.63 5.68 -5.34
N LEU A 14 -0.01 4.89 -4.47
CA LEU A 14 0.15 5.18 -3.05
C LEU A 14 1.53 5.77 -2.81
N SER A 15 1.62 6.73 -1.91
CA SER A 15 2.88 7.25 -1.38
C SER A 15 2.77 7.41 0.14
N TRP A 16 3.87 7.16 0.85
CA TRP A 16 3.94 7.22 2.30
C TRP A 16 5.31 7.71 2.77
N GLN A 17 5.40 8.05 4.05
CA GLN A 17 6.66 8.36 4.69
C GLN A 17 7.20 7.11 5.41
N ALA A 18 8.49 6.84 5.26
CA ALA A 18 9.16 5.77 6.00
C ALA A 18 9.10 6.06 7.51
N PRO A 19 8.75 5.08 8.36
CA PRO A 19 8.80 5.25 9.80
C PRO A 19 10.24 5.40 10.27
N THR A 20 10.44 6.19 11.32
CA THR A 20 11.76 6.42 11.95
C THR A 20 11.91 5.75 13.30
N HIS A 21 10.80 5.24 13.87
CA HIS A 21 10.74 4.59 15.18
C HIS A 21 9.86 3.35 15.11
N ASN A 22 10.17 2.37 15.97
CA ASN A 22 9.31 1.24 16.27
C ASN A 22 8.09 1.69 17.09
N GLU A 23 7.12 0.80 17.27
CA GLU A 23 5.91 1.08 18.05
C GLU A 23 6.18 1.32 19.54
N ASP A 24 7.29 0.78 20.07
CA ASP A 24 7.75 1.01 21.44
C ASP A 24 8.50 2.34 21.61
N GLY A 25 8.64 3.13 20.53
CA GLY A 25 9.33 4.41 20.51
C GLY A 25 10.85 4.31 20.37
N THR A 26 11.43 3.11 20.25
CA THR A 26 12.85 2.96 19.93
C THR A 26 13.14 3.35 18.48
N PRO A 27 14.35 3.84 18.15
CA PRO A 27 14.71 4.13 16.76
C PRO A 27 14.61 2.88 15.86
N LEU A 28 13.96 3.03 14.71
CA LEU A 28 13.89 1.96 13.72
C LEU A 28 15.16 1.99 12.86
N THR A 29 16.04 1.01 13.06
CA THR A 29 17.33 0.92 12.35
C THR A 29 17.42 -0.24 11.38
N ASP A 30 16.44 -1.15 11.42
CA ASP A 30 16.45 -2.44 10.74
C ASP A 30 15.24 -2.64 9.82
N LEU A 31 14.66 -1.55 9.31
CA LEU A 31 13.59 -1.60 8.30
C LEU A 31 14.08 -2.33 7.05
N THR A 32 13.31 -3.32 6.58
CA THR A 32 13.64 -4.13 5.39
C THR A 32 12.65 -3.96 4.26
N GLY A 33 11.41 -3.54 4.55
CA GLY A 33 10.41 -3.33 3.52
C GLY A 33 9.04 -2.95 4.06
N TYR A 34 8.05 -3.06 3.18
CA TYR A 34 6.67 -2.71 3.46
C TYR A 34 5.70 -3.77 2.95
N LEU A 35 4.54 -3.86 3.58
CA LEU A 35 3.38 -4.60 3.10
C LEU A 35 2.25 -3.62 2.85
N VAL A 36 1.77 -3.58 1.62
CA VAL A 36 0.59 -2.80 1.26
C VAL A 36 -0.62 -3.73 1.30
N HIS A 37 -1.53 -3.45 2.21
CA HIS A 37 -2.76 -4.18 2.39
C HIS A 37 -3.90 -3.38 1.77
N TYR A 38 -4.73 -4.03 0.96
CA TYR A 38 -5.85 -3.36 0.32
C TYR A 38 -7.06 -4.29 0.11
N GLY A 39 -8.23 -3.69 -0.01
CA GLY A 39 -9.49 -4.43 -0.15
C GLY A 39 -10.66 -3.51 -0.44
N GLN A 40 -11.84 -4.09 -0.62
CA GLN A 40 -13.06 -3.34 -0.98
C GLN A 40 -13.93 -2.96 0.23
N SER A 41 -13.43 -3.16 1.45
CA SER A 41 -14.14 -2.85 2.70
C SER A 41 -13.18 -2.20 3.70
N ALA A 42 -13.66 -1.16 4.39
CA ALA A 42 -12.88 -0.44 5.38
C ALA A 42 -12.41 -1.39 6.50
N GLY A 43 -11.12 -1.34 6.82
CA GLY A 43 -10.47 -2.21 7.81
C GLY A 43 -10.42 -3.70 7.44
N GLN A 44 -10.81 -4.09 6.23
CA GLN A 44 -10.80 -5.47 5.75
C GLN A 44 -10.06 -5.54 4.42
N TYR A 45 -8.80 -5.97 4.50
CA TYR A 45 -7.89 -6.02 3.36
C TYR A 45 -7.74 -7.47 2.88
N SER A 46 -8.32 -7.77 1.73
CA SER A 46 -8.28 -9.11 1.12
C SER A 46 -6.96 -9.38 0.38
N GLU A 47 -6.27 -8.33 -0.05
CA GLU A 47 -5.06 -8.39 -0.85
C GLU A 47 -3.87 -7.84 -0.08
N THR A 48 -2.68 -8.39 -0.37
CA THR A 48 -1.41 -7.92 0.21
C THR A 48 -0.33 -7.91 -0.86
N LEU A 49 0.33 -6.77 -1.03
CA LEU A 49 1.49 -6.58 -1.90
C LEU A 49 2.75 -6.40 -1.05
N SER A 50 3.74 -7.25 -1.25
CA SER A 50 5.03 -7.18 -0.55
C SER A 50 6.05 -6.34 -1.32
N LEU A 51 6.67 -5.40 -0.62
CA LEU A 51 7.69 -4.47 -1.13
C LEU A 51 8.98 -4.68 -0.33
N PRO A 52 9.89 -5.58 -0.76
CA PRO A 52 11.07 -5.97 0.00
C PRO A 52 12.23 -4.96 -0.15
N SER A 53 11.95 -3.69 0.11
CA SER A 53 12.96 -2.64 0.15
C SER A 53 12.50 -1.46 1.02
N ALA A 54 13.34 -1.09 1.98
CA ALA A 54 13.12 0.08 2.84
C ALA A 54 13.11 1.42 2.07
N ALA A 55 13.73 1.46 0.88
CA ALA A 55 13.78 2.65 0.03
C ALA A 55 12.46 2.93 -0.71
N LEU A 56 11.56 1.94 -0.80
CA LEU A 56 10.28 2.11 -1.47
C LEU A 56 9.31 2.91 -0.59
N THR A 57 8.94 4.09 -1.05
CA THR A 57 7.96 4.97 -0.38
C THR A 57 6.76 5.28 -1.27
N SER A 58 6.67 4.58 -2.41
CA SER A 58 5.53 4.62 -3.32
C SER A 58 5.36 3.31 -4.07
N VAL A 59 4.13 3.05 -4.51
CA VAL A 59 3.80 1.94 -5.41
C VAL A 59 2.55 2.28 -6.21
N THR A 60 2.48 1.78 -7.45
CA THR A 60 1.25 1.79 -8.24
C THR A 60 0.64 0.40 -8.22
N ILE A 61 -0.63 0.33 -7.80
CA ILE A 61 -1.46 -0.87 -7.89
C ILE A 61 -2.30 -0.73 -9.15
N GLU A 62 -2.23 -1.70 -10.05
CA GLU A 62 -2.92 -1.72 -11.34
C GLU A 62 -4.07 -2.74 -11.33
N ASP A 63 -4.81 -2.81 -12.44
CA ASP A 63 -5.88 -3.79 -12.68
C ASP A 63 -6.97 -3.88 -11.58
N LEU A 64 -7.23 -2.78 -10.88
CA LEU A 64 -8.29 -2.70 -9.89
C LEU A 64 -9.66 -2.78 -10.56
N THR A 65 -10.62 -3.46 -9.96
CA THR A 65 -12.00 -3.47 -10.46
C THR A 65 -12.75 -2.19 -10.04
N PRO A 66 -13.82 -1.79 -10.76
CA PRO A 66 -14.67 -0.69 -10.33
C PRO A 66 -15.30 -0.97 -8.97
N ALA A 67 -14.80 -0.28 -7.94
CA ALA A 67 -15.21 -0.39 -6.55
C ALA A 67 -14.58 0.74 -5.74
N THR A 68 -15.02 0.92 -4.50
CA THR A 68 -14.24 1.67 -3.50
C THR A 68 -13.21 0.74 -2.90
N TRP A 69 -11.94 1.09 -3.09
CA TRP A 69 -10.80 0.40 -2.52
C TRP A 69 -10.26 1.15 -1.31
N TYR A 70 -9.82 0.41 -0.31
CA TYR A 70 -9.20 0.86 0.93
C TYR A 70 -7.78 0.31 0.99
N PHE A 71 -6.84 1.11 1.49
CA PHE A 71 -5.42 0.84 1.47
C PHE A 71 -4.79 1.21 2.82
N ALA A 72 -3.91 0.35 3.32
CA ALA A 72 -3.07 0.61 4.48
C ALA A 72 -1.69 -0.02 4.27
N VAL A 73 -0.66 0.55 4.91
CA VAL A 73 0.72 0.08 4.80
C VAL A 73 1.22 -0.37 6.16
N LYS A 74 1.98 -1.46 6.20
CA LYS A 74 2.75 -1.93 7.36
C LYS A 74 4.23 -1.89 7.03
N ALA A 75 5.05 -1.50 7.99
CA ALA A 75 6.50 -1.63 7.90
C ALA A 75 6.94 -3.02 8.37
N VAL A 76 8.02 -3.54 7.80
CA VAL A 76 8.62 -4.84 8.16
C VAL A 76 10.09 -4.65 8.50
N ASN A 77 10.53 -5.18 9.63
CA ASN A 77 11.93 -5.11 10.06
C ASN A 77 12.73 -6.38 9.69
N ALA A 78 14.02 -6.43 10.05
CA ALA A 78 14.92 -7.53 9.71
C ALA A 78 14.55 -8.88 10.35
N THR A 79 13.78 -8.84 11.45
CA THR A 79 13.24 -10.04 12.11
C THR A 79 11.94 -10.54 11.50
N GLY A 80 11.39 -9.82 10.51
CA GLY A 80 10.07 -10.09 9.93
C GLY A 80 8.90 -9.57 10.77
N THR A 81 9.17 -8.82 11.84
CA THR A 81 8.14 -8.17 12.66
C THR A 81 7.47 -7.06 11.87
N GLN A 82 6.15 -7.01 11.93
CA GLN A 82 5.32 -6.04 11.21
C GLN A 82 4.77 -5.00 12.20
N SER A 83 4.74 -3.72 11.79
CA SER A 83 4.04 -2.67 12.54
C SER A 83 2.53 -2.88 12.53
N SER A 84 1.79 -2.06 13.28
CA SER A 84 0.37 -1.78 13.05
C SER A 84 0.16 -1.15 11.68
N PHE A 85 -1.10 -1.15 11.24
CA PHE A 85 -1.49 -0.45 10.02
C PHE A 85 -1.24 1.06 10.13
N SER A 86 -0.85 1.67 9.01
CA SER A 86 -0.95 3.12 8.82
C SER A 86 -2.38 3.62 8.96
N ASN A 87 -2.59 4.93 8.83
CA ASN A 87 -3.92 5.43 8.52
C ASN A 87 -4.44 4.76 7.23
N GLU A 88 -5.76 4.58 7.18
CA GLU A 88 -6.41 4.06 5.98
C GLU A 88 -6.59 5.19 4.96
N ALA A 89 -6.25 4.91 3.71
CA ALA A 89 -6.60 5.72 2.55
C ALA A 89 -7.63 4.97 1.71
N TRP A 90 -8.42 5.69 0.91
CA TRP A 90 -9.41 5.05 0.05
C TRP A 90 -9.54 5.77 -1.30
N LYS A 91 -10.01 5.05 -2.31
CA LYS A 91 -10.28 5.57 -3.64
C LYS A 91 -11.38 4.78 -4.32
N THR A 92 -12.32 5.47 -4.96
CA THR A 92 -13.30 4.84 -5.86
C THR A 92 -12.75 4.79 -7.29
N ILE A 93 -12.75 3.58 -7.85
CA ILE A 93 -12.42 3.27 -9.24
C ILE A 93 -13.73 3.12 -10.03
N GLN A 94 -13.77 3.69 -11.24
CA GLN A 94 -14.92 3.65 -12.15
C GLN A 94 -14.65 2.72 -13.34
#